data_AF-A0A817FVP7-F1
#
_entry.id   AF-A0A817FVP7-F1
#
_cell.length_a   1.000
_cell.length_b   1.000
_cell.length_c   1.000
_cell.angle_alpha   90.00
_cell.angle_beta   90.00
_cell.angle_gamma   90.00
#
_symmetry.space_group_name_H-M   'P 1'
#
loop_
_entity.id
_entity.type
_entity.pdbx_description
1 polymer ?
#
loop_
_entity_poly.entity_id
_entity_poly.type
_entity_poly.pdbx_seq_one_letter_code
_entity_poly.pdbx_strand_id
1 'polypeptide(L)'
;MWLVIILYTLFLYIIYRLIKFWIINPWRVQRDYSNQGIPGRYIPIVGDILRQRRAYLADEPFSYVKETTAEFGDYYHTSFGPFPCLNISDPALIESILKINSRFYHKSELSRAIASTVLGYENIVLAEDENHTRHRRLINPIFQHQNINSMISLIVDITSSFLTKWQINTIDKAYPLILDISKEMSNLTLDIITGCVFGIEAMQDIYTHETIYQSIRVAANEIEKRIYNMIIIIPILNQLPLFGKRRIDQCRQDMKKIVLQMINLRKYGLSRATCKGVLLFLFFLILTHFH
;
A
#
# COMPACT_ATOMS: atom_id res chain seq x y z
N MET A 1 -38.71 20.54 21.43
CA MET A 1 -37.91 21.77 21.14
C MET A 1 -36.40 21.50 21.25
N TRP A 2 -35.89 21.02 22.39
CA TRP A 2 -34.46 20.75 22.59
C TRP A 2 -33.81 19.79 21.58
N LEU A 3 -34.48 18.69 21.21
CA LEU A 3 -33.95 17.75 20.20
C LEU A 3 -33.75 18.39 18.82
N VAL A 4 -34.65 19.29 18.40
CA VAL A 4 -34.55 19.97 17.11
C VAL A 4 -33.35 20.93 17.10
N ILE A 5 -33.14 21.64 18.21
CA ILE A 5 -32.00 22.54 18.38
C ILE A 5 -30.69 21.75 18.37
N ILE A 6 -30.62 20.62 19.07
CA ILE A 6 -29.43 19.74 19.09
C ILE A 6 -29.13 19.17 17.70
N LEU A 7 -30.15 18.70 16.98
CA LEU A 7 -29.96 18.18 15.62
C LEU A 7 -29.48 19.29 14.66
N TYR A 8 -30.03 20.50 14.79
CA TYR A 8 -29.63 21.64 13.97
C TYR A 8 -28.20 22.09 14.25
N THR A 9 -27.78 22.18 15.52
CA THR A 9 -26.40 22.55 15.88
C THR A 9 -25.40 21.49 15.43
N LEU A 10 -25.72 20.20 15.57
CA LEU A 10 -24.91 19.10 15.03
C LEU A 10 -24.79 19.18 13.51
N PHE A 11 -25.90 19.45 12.81
CA PHE A 11 -25.91 19.59 11.35
C PHE A 11 -25.01 20.75 10.88
N LEU A 12 -25.14 21.94 11.49
CA LEU A 12 -24.27 23.08 11.20
C LEU A 12 -22.80 22.78 11.51
N TYR A 13 -22.52 22.09 12.62
CA TYR A 13 -21.16 21.69 12.97
C TYR A 13 -20.54 20.74 11.94
N ILE A 14 -21.32 19.76 11.45
CA ILE A 14 -20.90 18.85 10.38
C ILE A 14 -20.64 19.61 9.08
N ILE A 15 -21.53 20.52 8.68
CA ILE A 15 -21.35 21.38 7.49
C ILE A 15 -20.07 22.20 7.62
N TYR A 16 -19.87 22.86 8.76
CA TYR A 16 -18.66 23.65 9.01
C TYR A 16 -17.40 22.77 8.90
N ARG A 17 -17.40 21.56 9.48
CA ARG A 17 -16.28 20.64 9.36
C ARG A 17 -16.02 20.21 7.91
N LEU A 18 -17.08 19.96 7.14
CA LEU A 18 -16.96 19.62 5.71
C LEU A 18 -16.38 20.79 4.91
N ILE A 19 -16.92 22.00 5.05
CA ILE A 19 -16.40 23.19 4.38
C ILE A 19 -14.95 23.44 4.79
N LYS A 20 -14.64 23.32 6.09
CA LYS A 20 -13.28 23.50 6.60
C LYS A 20 -12.30 22.50 5.99
N PHE A 21 -12.70 21.23 5.88
CA PHE A 21 -11.86 20.17 5.35
C PHE A 21 -11.69 20.23 3.83
N TRP A 22 -12.78 20.45 3.08
CA TRP A 22 -12.76 20.41 1.61
C TRP A 22 -12.33 21.71 0.94
N ILE A 23 -12.55 22.84 1.59
CA ILE A 23 -12.36 24.17 0.96
C ILE A 23 -11.36 25.01 1.76
N ILE A 24 -11.62 25.28 3.04
CA ILE A 24 -10.84 26.28 3.79
C ILE A 24 -9.39 25.81 4.01
N ASN A 25 -9.19 24.60 4.53
CA ASN A 25 -7.84 24.12 4.85
C ASN A 25 -6.96 23.92 3.60
N PRO A 26 -7.45 23.29 2.51
CA PRO A 26 -6.67 23.14 1.29
C PRO A 26 -6.34 24.49 0.67
N TRP A 27 -7.31 25.42 0.61
CA TRP A 27 -7.09 26.77 0.11
C TRP A 27 -6.08 27.56 0.94
N ARG A 28 -6.11 27.44 2.27
CA ARG A 28 -5.15 28.09 3.16
C ARG A 28 -3.73 27.61 2.91
N VAL A 29 -3.50 26.29 2.94
CA VAL A 29 -2.15 25.71 2.73
C VAL A 29 -1.63 26.07 1.34
N GLN A 30 -2.51 26.02 0.35
CA GLN A 30 -2.19 26.42 -1.01
C GLN A 30 -1.76 27.89 -1.10
N ARG A 31 -2.52 28.79 -0.47
CA ARG A 31 -2.19 30.21 -0.41
C ARG A 31 -0.83 30.41 0.27
N ASP A 32 -0.54 29.66 1.32
CA ASP A 32 0.75 29.72 2.01
C ASP A 32 1.91 29.28 1.09
N TYR A 33 1.72 28.24 0.26
CA TYR A 33 2.71 27.83 -0.74
C TYR A 33 2.93 28.90 -1.81
N SER A 34 1.85 29.46 -2.36
CA SER A 34 1.96 30.53 -3.36
C SER A 34 2.61 31.79 -2.79
N ASN A 35 2.34 32.15 -1.53
CA ASN A 35 3.00 33.26 -0.84
C ASN A 35 4.50 33.01 -0.60
N GLN A 36 4.92 31.74 -0.50
CA GLN A 36 6.32 31.34 -0.40
C GLN A 36 7.01 31.27 -1.78
N GLY A 37 6.30 31.58 -2.87
CA GLY A 37 6.85 31.53 -4.23
C GLY A 37 7.01 30.10 -4.77
N ILE A 38 6.38 29.11 -4.15
CA ILE A 38 6.39 27.73 -4.65
C ILE A 38 5.46 27.67 -5.87
N PRO A 39 5.95 27.26 -7.06
CA PRO A 39 5.11 27.14 -8.23
C PRO A 39 4.16 25.95 -8.08
N GLY A 40 3.07 25.98 -8.83
CA GLY A 40 2.16 24.85 -8.87
C GLY A 40 0.74 25.24 -9.18
N ARG A 41 -0.18 24.32 -8.89
CA ARG A 41 -1.58 24.46 -9.22
C ARG A 41 -2.49 24.07 -8.06
N TYR A 42 -3.66 24.70 -8.04
CA TYR A 42 -4.75 24.32 -7.15
C TYR A 42 -6.06 24.21 -7.90
N ILE A 43 -6.68 23.04 -7.77
CA ILE A 43 -8.03 22.77 -8.26
C ILE A 43 -8.88 22.44 -7.02
N PRO A 44 -9.94 23.22 -6.72
CA PRO A 44 -10.79 22.96 -5.57
C PRO A 44 -11.43 21.58 -5.61
N ILE A 45 -11.64 20.97 -4.43
CA ILE A 45 -12.34 19.70 -4.17
C ILE A 45 -11.63 18.46 -4.75
N VAL A 46 -11.34 18.46 -6.04
CA VAL A 46 -10.86 17.27 -6.77
C VAL A 46 -9.33 17.30 -6.95
N GLY A 47 -8.72 18.47 -6.94
CA GLY A 47 -7.30 18.61 -7.23
C GLY A 47 -6.92 18.05 -8.60
N ASP A 48 -5.72 17.49 -8.69
CA ASP A 48 -5.20 16.89 -9.91
C ASP A 48 -5.61 15.42 -10.11
N ILE A 49 -6.54 14.91 -9.29
CA ILE A 49 -6.98 13.51 -9.37
C ILE A 49 -7.53 13.16 -10.74
N LEU A 50 -8.23 14.08 -11.42
CA LEU A 50 -8.75 13.81 -12.76
C LEU A 50 -7.64 13.63 -13.80
N ARG A 51 -6.54 14.35 -13.66
CA ARG A 51 -5.37 14.23 -14.54
C ARG A 51 -4.64 12.92 -14.26
N GLN A 52 -4.41 12.61 -12.98
CA GLN A 52 -3.82 11.34 -12.55
C GLN A 52 -4.68 10.14 -13.00
N ARG A 53 -6.01 10.22 -12.84
CA ARG A 53 -6.94 9.18 -13.30
C ARG A 53 -6.92 9.04 -14.82
N ARG A 54 -6.81 10.14 -15.58
CA ARG A 54 -6.69 10.07 -17.05
C ARG A 54 -5.41 9.36 -17.46
N ALA A 55 -4.28 9.72 -16.85
CA ALA A 55 -2.99 9.06 -17.07
C ALA A 55 -3.05 7.57 -16.73
N TYR A 56 -3.66 7.22 -15.59
CA TYR A 56 -3.91 5.83 -15.20
C TYR A 56 -4.78 5.06 -16.20
N LEU A 57 -5.90 5.63 -16.66
CA LEU A 57 -6.78 4.97 -17.62
C LEU A 57 -6.17 4.85 -19.02
N ALA A 58 -5.18 5.67 -19.34
CA ALA A 58 -4.39 5.60 -20.57
C ALA A 58 -3.19 4.63 -20.47
N ASP A 59 -3.01 3.96 -19.31
CA ASP A 59 -1.85 3.09 -19.01
C ASP A 59 -0.50 3.83 -19.05
N GLU A 60 -0.51 5.14 -18.76
CA GLU A 60 0.68 5.98 -18.70
C GLU A 60 0.77 6.68 -17.34
N PRO A 61 0.85 5.97 -16.20
CA PRO A 61 0.74 6.57 -14.86
C PRO A 61 1.81 7.65 -14.58
N PHE A 62 2.96 7.59 -15.24
CA PHE A 62 4.04 8.55 -15.09
C PHE A 62 3.92 9.80 -15.97
N SER A 63 3.02 9.82 -16.97
CA SER A 63 2.85 10.98 -17.86
C SER A 63 2.46 12.23 -17.07
N TYR A 64 1.57 12.08 -16.09
CA TYR A 64 1.17 13.16 -15.18
C TYR A 64 2.37 13.79 -14.45
N VAL A 65 3.27 12.97 -13.89
CA VAL A 65 4.45 13.47 -13.17
C VAL A 65 5.39 14.18 -14.14
N LYS A 66 5.60 13.60 -15.33
CA LYS A 66 6.46 14.19 -16.38
C LYS A 66 5.93 15.55 -16.85
N GLU A 67 4.64 15.66 -17.13
CA GLU A 67 3.99 16.91 -17.55
C GLU A 67 4.07 17.99 -16.47
N THR A 68 3.75 17.64 -15.21
CA THR A 68 3.76 18.60 -14.10
C THR A 68 5.16 19.07 -13.74
N THR A 69 6.16 18.18 -13.78
CA THR A 69 7.57 18.53 -13.58
C THR A 69 8.07 19.43 -14.73
N ALA A 70 7.66 19.18 -15.97
CA ALA A 70 7.99 20.06 -17.09
C ALA A 70 7.34 21.45 -16.98
N GLU A 71 6.15 21.54 -16.37
CA GLU A 71 5.43 22.81 -16.18
C GLU A 71 6.01 23.65 -15.03
N PHE A 72 6.36 23.02 -13.90
CA PHE A 72 6.69 23.72 -12.65
C PHE A 72 8.12 23.54 -12.14
N GLY A 73 8.91 22.64 -12.76
CA GLY A 73 10.26 22.31 -12.33
C GLY A 73 10.30 21.28 -11.20
N ASP A 74 11.41 21.28 -10.44
CA ASP A 74 11.75 20.21 -9.49
C ASP A 74 11.11 20.30 -8.11
N TYR A 75 10.39 21.39 -7.82
CA TYR A 75 9.62 21.54 -6.59
C TYR A 75 8.33 22.30 -6.88
N TYR A 76 7.19 21.68 -6.59
CA TYR A 76 5.91 22.27 -6.93
C TYR A 76 4.78 21.75 -6.06
N HIS A 77 3.76 22.58 -5.85
CA HIS A 77 2.56 22.15 -5.12
C HIS A 77 1.46 21.66 -6.09
N THR A 78 0.73 20.65 -5.65
CA THR A 78 -0.49 20.14 -6.29
C THR A 78 -1.51 19.80 -5.20
N SER A 79 -2.64 19.22 -5.59
CA SER A 79 -3.57 18.65 -4.62
C SER A 79 -4.09 17.28 -5.04
N PHE A 80 -4.23 16.40 -4.06
CA PHE A 80 -4.96 15.14 -4.17
C PHE A 80 -6.31 15.29 -3.46
N GLY A 81 -7.30 15.80 -4.20
CA GLY A 81 -8.60 16.14 -3.63
C GLY A 81 -8.46 17.25 -2.57
N PRO A 82 -8.92 17.03 -1.32
CA PRO A 82 -8.73 17.98 -0.22
C PRO A 82 -7.32 17.91 0.40
N PHE A 83 -6.43 17.04 -0.05
CA PHE A 83 -5.08 16.95 0.50
C PHE A 83 -4.10 17.77 -0.35
N PRO A 84 -3.56 18.89 0.16
CA PRO A 84 -2.48 19.61 -0.52
C PRO A 84 -1.20 18.76 -0.51
N CYS A 85 -0.49 18.74 -1.63
CA CYS A 85 0.72 17.94 -1.84
C CYS A 85 1.87 18.85 -2.26
N LEU A 86 3.02 18.71 -1.61
CA LEU A 86 4.28 19.29 -2.07
C LEU A 86 5.10 18.19 -2.72
N ASN A 87 5.40 18.34 -4.00
CA ASN A 87 6.16 17.40 -4.81
C ASN A 87 7.58 17.92 -4.95
N ILE A 88 8.56 17.04 -4.75
CA ILE A 88 9.97 17.40 -4.70
C ILE A 88 10.74 16.30 -5.44
N SER A 89 11.46 16.69 -6.49
CA SER A 89 12.38 15.84 -7.24
C SER A 89 13.86 16.21 -7.04
N ASP A 90 14.15 17.34 -6.39
CA ASP A 90 15.52 17.75 -6.05
C ASP A 90 16.15 16.79 -5.01
N PRO A 91 17.25 16.07 -5.35
CA PRO A 91 17.91 15.14 -4.45
C PRO A 91 18.41 15.76 -3.14
N ALA A 92 18.87 17.03 -3.16
CA ALA A 92 19.38 17.71 -1.97
C ALA A 92 18.24 18.01 -0.98
N LEU A 93 17.08 18.42 -1.50
CA LEU A 93 15.88 18.62 -0.68
C LEU A 93 15.35 17.29 -0.15
N ILE A 94 15.35 16.23 -0.96
CA ILE A 94 14.96 14.89 -0.54
C ILE A 94 15.84 14.39 0.61
N GLU A 95 17.16 14.57 0.54
CA GLU A 95 18.07 14.21 1.65
C GLU A 95 17.74 15.03 2.91
N SER A 96 17.56 16.34 2.77
CA SER A 96 17.20 17.20 3.89
C SER A 96 15.92 16.73 4.60
N ILE A 97 14.88 16.38 3.84
CA ILE A 97 13.58 15.97 4.36
C ILE A 97 13.63 14.56 4.95
N LEU A 98 14.15 13.59 4.20
CA LEU A 98 14.06 12.17 4.57
C LEU A 98 15.14 11.73 5.58
N LYS A 99 16.24 12.48 5.71
CA LYS A 99 17.37 12.10 6.56
C LYS A 99 17.62 13.14 7.65
N ILE A 100 17.90 14.39 7.29
CA ILE A 100 18.35 15.43 8.25
C ILE A 100 17.20 15.85 9.18
N ASN A 101 16.02 16.09 8.60
CA ASN A 101 14.88 16.68 9.28
C ASN A 101 13.69 15.72 9.42
N SER A 102 13.91 14.41 9.25
CA SER A 102 12.86 13.39 9.20
C SER A 102 11.87 13.43 10.37
N ARG A 103 12.34 13.77 11.58
CA ARG A 103 11.50 13.93 12.79
C ARG A 103 10.39 14.98 12.68
N PHE A 104 10.51 15.92 11.74
CA PHE A 104 9.49 16.95 11.53
C PHE A 104 8.42 16.53 10.51
N TYR A 105 8.66 15.43 9.78
CA TYR A 105 7.80 14.97 8.69
C TYR A 105 7.14 13.64 9.06
N HIS A 106 5.87 13.72 9.46
CA HIS A 106 5.06 12.54 9.77
C HIS A 106 4.33 12.04 8.52
N LYS A 107 3.86 10.79 8.55
CA LYS A 107 3.01 10.26 7.47
C LYS A 107 1.78 11.14 7.29
N SER A 108 1.38 11.34 6.03
CA SER A 108 0.20 12.14 5.71
C SER A 108 -1.11 11.42 6.05
N GLU A 109 -2.19 12.17 6.24
CA GLU A 109 -3.54 11.60 6.38
C GLU A 109 -3.95 10.76 5.17
N LEU A 110 -3.52 11.15 3.96
CA LEU A 110 -3.74 10.36 2.75
C LEU A 110 -3.03 9.00 2.83
N SER A 111 -1.77 8.99 3.24
CA SER A 111 -1.00 7.75 3.45
C SER A 111 -1.66 6.86 4.52
N ARG A 112 -2.16 7.47 5.61
CA ARG A 112 -2.94 6.77 6.64
C ARG A 112 -4.22 6.16 6.08
N ALA A 113 -5.00 6.89 5.30
CA ALA A 113 -6.24 6.41 4.72
C ALA A 113 -6.02 5.23 3.75
N ILE A 114 -4.96 5.30 2.94
CA ILE A 114 -4.59 4.22 2.01
C ILE A 114 -4.11 2.99 2.78
N ALA A 115 -3.09 3.13 3.62
CA ALA A 115 -2.49 1.98 4.29
C ALA A 115 -3.46 1.29 5.26
N SER A 116 -4.29 2.05 5.99
CA SER A 116 -5.27 1.48 6.93
C SER A 116 -6.36 0.64 6.25
N THR A 117 -6.67 0.96 4.99
CA THR A 117 -7.64 0.20 4.18
C THR A 117 -7.15 -1.22 3.89
N VAL A 118 -5.83 -1.42 3.81
CA VAL A 118 -5.20 -2.70 3.44
C VAL A 118 -4.72 -3.45 4.68
N LEU A 119 -3.99 -2.73 5.54
CA LEU A 119 -3.20 -3.29 6.62
C LEU A 119 -3.87 -3.13 8.01
N GLY A 120 -5.02 -2.45 8.08
CA GLY A 120 -5.62 -2.04 9.35
C GLY A 120 -4.95 -0.79 9.93
N TYR A 121 -5.53 -0.20 10.99
CA TYR A 121 -5.05 1.08 11.54
C TYR A 121 -3.73 0.94 12.30
N GLU A 122 -3.52 -0.19 12.98
CA GLU A 122 -2.28 -0.49 13.68
C GLU A 122 -1.39 -1.34 12.76
N ASN A 123 -0.44 -0.70 12.09
CA ASN A 123 0.53 -1.36 11.24
C ASN A 123 1.88 -0.65 11.27
N ILE A 124 2.97 -1.33 10.92
CA ILE A 124 4.32 -0.75 10.91
C ILE A 124 4.49 0.41 9.92
N VAL A 125 3.71 0.43 8.83
CA VAL A 125 3.79 1.47 7.79
C VAL A 125 3.27 2.81 8.31
N LEU A 126 2.31 2.78 9.24
CA LEU A 126 1.69 3.94 9.88
C LEU A 126 2.18 4.22 11.31
N ALA A 127 2.91 3.28 11.92
CA ALA A 127 3.49 3.48 13.24
C ALA A 127 4.54 4.60 13.19
N GLU A 128 4.44 5.53 14.13
CA GLU A 128 5.37 6.66 14.32
C GLU A 128 6.19 6.47 15.61
N ASP A 129 7.31 7.18 15.71
CA ASP A 129 8.13 7.33 16.93
C ASP A 129 8.47 6.01 17.66
N GLU A 130 8.06 5.88 18.91
CA GLU A 130 8.34 4.73 19.77
C GLU A 130 7.69 3.45 19.23
N ASN A 131 6.46 3.54 18.72
CA ASN A 131 5.77 2.40 18.11
C ASN A 131 6.50 1.95 16.84
N HIS A 132 6.95 2.90 16.01
CA HIS A 132 7.77 2.58 14.83
C HIS A 132 9.05 1.85 15.23
N THR A 133 9.74 2.39 16.23
CA THR A 133 11.01 1.84 16.74
C THR A 133 10.82 0.43 17.31
N ARG A 134 9.76 0.23 18.12
CA ARG A 134 9.40 -1.08 18.68
C ARG A 134 9.10 -2.09 17.59
N HIS A 135 8.28 -1.74 16.60
CA HIS A 135 7.94 -2.61 15.48
C HIS A 135 9.18 -2.96 14.64
N ARG A 136 10.07 -2.00 14.33
CA ARG A 136 11.32 -2.28 13.61
C ARG A 136 12.28 -3.17 14.39
N ARG A 137 12.42 -2.99 15.71
CA ARG A 137 13.25 -3.88 16.54
C ARG A 137 12.80 -5.35 16.45
N LEU A 138 11.51 -5.57 16.27
CA LEU A 138 10.91 -6.90 16.15
C LEU A 138 11.05 -7.47 14.73
N ILE A 139 11.10 -6.64 13.68
CA ILE A 139 11.15 -7.11 12.28
C ILE A 139 12.59 -7.18 11.74
N ASN A 140 13.45 -6.22 12.08
CA ASN A 140 14.82 -6.11 11.57
C ASN A 140 15.65 -7.40 11.70
N PRO A 141 15.52 -8.22 12.77
CA PRO A 141 16.27 -9.47 12.87
C PRO A 141 16.01 -10.45 11.71
N ILE A 142 14.81 -10.44 11.10
CA ILE A 142 14.48 -11.28 9.94
C ILE A 142 15.39 -10.93 8.74
N PHE A 143 15.74 -9.66 8.60
CA PHE A 143 16.54 -9.14 7.49
C PHE A 143 18.04 -9.14 7.79
N GLN A 144 18.49 -9.84 8.84
CA GLN A 144 19.92 -10.06 9.08
C GLN A 144 20.51 -10.99 8.02
N HIS A 145 21.78 -10.78 7.68
CA HIS A 145 22.48 -11.50 6.63
C HIS A 145 22.39 -13.03 6.78
N GLN A 146 22.43 -13.56 8.01
CA GLN A 146 22.32 -15.00 8.26
C GLN A 146 20.95 -15.56 7.86
N ASN A 147 19.88 -14.81 8.12
CA ASN A 147 18.52 -15.18 7.76
C ASN A 147 18.27 -15.04 6.26
N ILE A 148 18.79 -13.98 5.64
CA ILE A 148 18.75 -13.83 4.18
C ILE A 148 19.47 -15.01 3.50
N ASN A 149 20.66 -15.40 3.99
CA ASN A 149 21.39 -16.55 3.46
C ASN A 149 20.57 -17.85 3.54
N SER A 150 19.79 -18.04 4.61
CA SER A 150 18.92 -19.22 4.74
C SER A 150 17.76 -19.27 3.74
N MET A 151 17.41 -18.13 3.11
CA MET A 151 16.38 -18.04 2.08
C MET A 151 16.94 -18.28 0.68
N ILE A 152 18.25 -18.15 0.46
CA ILE A 152 18.87 -18.25 -0.88
C ILE A 152 18.58 -19.58 -1.55
N SER A 153 18.70 -20.71 -0.83
CA SER A 153 18.42 -22.02 -1.41
C SER A 153 16.98 -22.13 -1.88
N LEU A 154 16.03 -21.64 -1.08
CA LEU A 154 14.61 -21.61 -1.45
C LEU A 154 14.37 -20.73 -2.68
N ILE A 155 15.00 -19.56 -2.76
CA ILE A 155 14.89 -18.66 -3.91
C ILE A 155 15.40 -19.38 -5.18
N VAL A 156 16.55 -20.06 -5.10
CA VAL A 156 17.12 -20.84 -6.21
C VAL A 156 16.19 -21.97 -6.63
N ASP A 157 15.62 -22.70 -5.68
CA ASP A 157 14.72 -23.84 -5.97
C ASP A 157 13.43 -23.37 -6.66
N ILE A 158 12.80 -22.31 -6.15
CA ILE A 158 11.59 -21.72 -6.75
C ILE A 158 11.89 -21.18 -8.15
N THR A 159 13.00 -20.45 -8.31
CA THR A 159 13.40 -19.88 -9.60
C THR A 159 13.71 -20.98 -10.62
N SER A 160 14.41 -22.04 -10.20
CA SER A 160 14.72 -23.18 -11.07
C SER A 160 13.44 -23.88 -11.52
N SER A 161 12.53 -24.16 -10.60
CA SER A 161 11.22 -24.76 -10.90
C SER A 161 10.40 -23.90 -11.86
N PHE A 162 10.46 -22.58 -11.70
CA PHE A 162 9.82 -21.62 -12.58
C PHE A 162 10.40 -21.66 -14.01
N LEU A 163 11.73 -21.67 -14.15
CA LEU A 163 12.39 -21.80 -15.46
C LEU A 163 12.12 -23.15 -16.13
N THR A 164 12.07 -24.24 -15.37
CA THR A 164 11.71 -25.56 -15.90
C THR A 164 10.29 -25.56 -16.48
N LYS A 165 9.33 -24.87 -15.85
CA LYS A 165 7.97 -24.73 -16.42
C LYS A 165 7.99 -24.01 -17.78
N TRP A 166 8.81 -22.98 -17.94
CA TRP A 166 8.97 -22.30 -19.23
C TRP A 166 9.55 -23.24 -20.29
N GLN A 167 10.61 -23.99 -19.94
CA GLN A 167 11.22 -24.97 -20.84
C GLN A 167 10.21 -26.03 -21.30
N ILE A 168 9.47 -26.64 -20.37
CA ILE A 168 8.44 -27.63 -20.69
C ILE A 168 7.39 -27.02 -21.62
N ASN A 169 6.99 -25.77 -21.39
CA ASN A 169 6.02 -25.08 -22.24
C ASN A 169 6.53 -24.68 -23.62
N THR A 170 7.84 -24.82 -23.89
CA THR A 170 8.47 -24.61 -25.21
C THR A 170 8.78 -25.90 -25.97
N ILE A 171 8.90 -27.04 -25.27
CA ILE A 171 9.20 -28.33 -25.91
C ILE A 171 8.03 -28.75 -26.80
N ASP A 172 8.35 -29.23 -28.01
CA ASP A 172 7.42 -29.75 -29.03
C ASP A 172 6.35 -28.77 -29.56
N LYS A 173 6.54 -27.45 -29.39
CA LYS A 173 5.67 -26.44 -30.00
C LYS A 173 6.24 -25.91 -31.31
N ALA A 174 5.41 -25.90 -32.35
CA ALA A 174 5.73 -25.35 -33.66
C ALA A 174 5.87 -23.81 -33.68
N TYR A 175 5.52 -23.12 -32.59
CA TYR A 175 5.51 -21.67 -32.48
C TYR A 175 6.26 -21.21 -31.22
N PRO A 176 6.87 -20.01 -31.24
CA PRO A 176 7.57 -19.45 -30.10
C PRO A 176 6.62 -19.16 -28.94
N LEU A 177 7.09 -19.37 -27.71
CA LEU A 177 6.36 -19.02 -26.50
C LEU A 177 6.37 -17.51 -26.30
N ILE A 178 5.19 -16.89 -26.34
CA ILE A 178 5.02 -15.46 -26.04
C ILE A 178 4.64 -15.34 -24.56
N LEU A 179 5.44 -14.58 -23.80
CA LEU A 179 5.26 -14.37 -22.37
C LEU A 179 5.13 -12.88 -22.04
N ASP A 180 4.24 -12.58 -21.10
CA ASP A 180 4.21 -11.29 -20.41
C ASP A 180 5.21 -11.35 -19.25
N ILE A 181 6.42 -10.83 -19.47
CA ILE A 181 7.50 -10.85 -18.47
C ILE A 181 7.11 -10.13 -17.18
N SER A 182 6.29 -9.07 -17.25
CA SER A 182 5.86 -8.33 -16.05
C SER A 182 4.99 -9.21 -15.15
N LYS A 183 4.01 -9.89 -15.75
CA LYS A 183 3.14 -10.84 -15.05
C LYS A 183 3.94 -12.01 -14.50
N GLU A 184 4.81 -12.59 -15.32
CA GLU A 184 5.62 -13.74 -14.95
C GLU A 184 6.58 -13.44 -13.78
N MET A 185 7.27 -12.30 -13.82
CA MET A 185 8.15 -11.86 -12.72
C MET A 185 7.36 -11.53 -11.45
N SER A 186 6.16 -10.97 -11.59
CA SER A 186 5.26 -10.74 -10.45
C SER A 186 4.85 -12.06 -9.78
N ASN A 187 4.54 -13.09 -10.57
CA ASN A 187 4.21 -14.42 -10.07
C ASN A 187 5.41 -15.04 -9.34
N LEU A 188 6.59 -15.04 -9.97
CA LEU A 188 7.81 -15.58 -9.37
C LEU A 188 8.16 -14.86 -8.06
N THR A 189 8.05 -13.53 -8.03
CA THR A 189 8.32 -12.73 -6.84
C THR A 189 7.35 -13.09 -5.71
N LEU A 190 6.07 -13.25 -6.04
CA LEU A 190 5.07 -13.62 -5.05
C LEU A 190 5.28 -15.05 -4.52
N ASP A 191 5.67 -15.99 -5.39
CA ASP A 191 6.02 -17.35 -5.00
C ASP A 191 7.20 -17.34 -4.02
N ILE A 192 8.26 -16.59 -4.35
CA ILE A 192 9.45 -16.44 -3.49
C ILE A 192 9.06 -15.87 -2.12
N ILE A 193 8.31 -14.76 -2.10
CA ILE A 193 7.89 -14.12 -0.84
C ILE A 193 7.00 -15.08 -0.04
N THR A 194 6.04 -15.73 -0.69
CA THR A 194 5.12 -16.68 -0.05
C THR A 194 5.89 -17.85 0.56
N GLY A 195 6.85 -18.43 -0.16
CA GLY A 195 7.70 -19.49 0.35
C GLY A 195 8.57 -19.05 1.53
N CYS A 196 9.18 -17.87 1.45
CA CYS A 196 10.01 -17.34 2.54
C CYS A 196 9.20 -17.04 3.79
N VAL A 197 7.99 -16.50 3.62
CA VAL A 197 7.09 -16.03 4.70
C VAL A 197 6.35 -17.20 5.33
N PHE A 198 5.68 -18.01 4.52
CA PHE A 198 4.75 -19.05 4.98
C PHE A 198 5.38 -20.43 5.03
N GLY A 199 6.41 -20.69 4.22
CA GLY A 199 7.03 -22.00 4.06
C GLY A 199 6.62 -22.64 2.74
N ILE A 200 7.34 -23.70 2.34
CA ILE A 200 7.06 -24.45 1.10
C ILE A 200 5.70 -25.16 1.20
N GLU A 201 5.29 -25.56 2.41
CA GLU A 201 4.02 -26.27 2.62
C GLU A 201 2.82 -25.42 2.20
N ALA A 202 2.87 -24.10 2.45
CA ALA A 202 1.83 -23.16 2.03
C ALA A 202 1.80 -22.94 0.51
N MET A 203 2.92 -23.15 -0.19
CA MET A 203 2.99 -23.08 -1.65
C MET A 203 2.50 -24.36 -2.31
N GLN A 204 2.73 -25.52 -1.68
CA GLN A 204 2.28 -26.81 -2.21
C GLN A 204 0.77 -26.99 -2.08
N ASP A 205 0.15 -26.38 -1.07
CA ASP A 205 -1.31 -26.29 -1.00
C ASP A 205 -1.84 -25.32 -2.06
N ILE A 206 -2.36 -25.90 -3.15
CA ILE A 206 -2.97 -25.19 -4.28
C ILE A 206 -4.01 -24.18 -3.80
N TYR A 207 -4.81 -24.53 -2.78
CA TYR A 207 -5.86 -23.64 -2.28
C TYR A 207 -5.26 -22.42 -1.58
N THR A 208 -4.28 -22.63 -0.68
CA THR A 208 -3.60 -21.54 0.03
C THR A 208 -2.86 -20.64 -0.96
N HIS A 209 -2.10 -21.22 -1.88
CA HIS A 209 -1.32 -20.49 -2.89
C HIS A 209 -2.21 -19.59 -3.76
N GLU A 210 -3.27 -20.16 -4.35
CA GLU A 210 -4.21 -19.41 -5.19
C GLU A 210 -4.94 -18.32 -4.38
N THR A 211 -5.29 -18.60 -3.13
CA THR A 211 -5.96 -17.62 -2.26
C THR A 211 -5.06 -16.43 -1.94
N ILE A 212 -3.77 -16.63 -1.66
CA ILE A 212 -2.80 -15.54 -1.44
C ILE A 212 -2.68 -14.70 -2.73
N TYR A 213 -2.50 -15.39 -3.85
CA TYR A 213 -2.31 -14.76 -5.15
C TYR A 213 -3.49 -13.88 -5.54
N GLN A 214 -4.71 -14.44 -5.50
CA GLN A 214 -5.92 -13.69 -5.81
C GLN A 214 -6.15 -12.57 -4.81
N SER A 215 -5.90 -12.79 -3.52
CA SER A 215 -6.11 -11.77 -2.49
C SER A 215 -5.25 -10.53 -2.72
N ILE A 216 -3.96 -10.70 -3.02
CA ILE A 216 -3.05 -9.58 -3.26
C ILE A 216 -3.44 -8.83 -4.54
N ARG A 217 -3.67 -9.57 -5.64
CA ARG A 217 -4.00 -8.97 -6.94
C ARG A 217 -5.33 -8.21 -6.91
N VAL A 218 -6.37 -8.81 -6.32
CA VAL A 218 -7.68 -8.17 -6.18
C VAL A 218 -7.59 -6.96 -5.26
N ALA A 219 -6.94 -7.09 -4.10
CA ALA A 219 -6.78 -5.96 -3.18
C ALA A 219 -6.09 -4.77 -3.89
N ALA A 220 -4.93 -4.99 -4.52
CA ALA A 220 -4.18 -3.93 -5.20
C ALA A 220 -5.04 -3.17 -6.24
N ASN A 221 -5.69 -3.91 -7.13
CA ASN A 221 -6.54 -3.33 -8.18
C ASN A 221 -7.75 -2.56 -7.62
N GLU A 222 -8.42 -3.10 -6.59
CA GLU A 222 -9.56 -2.41 -5.97
C GLU A 222 -9.12 -1.16 -5.21
N ILE A 223 -7.96 -1.20 -4.53
CA ILE A 223 -7.40 -0.04 -3.82
C ILE A 223 -7.06 1.07 -4.82
N GLU A 224 -6.34 0.77 -5.89
CA GLU A 224 -6.01 1.74 -6.94
C GLU A 224 -7.26 2.40 -7.52
N LYS A 225 -8.27 1.62 -7.88
CA LYS A 225 -9.56 2.14 -8.34
C LYS A 225 -10.23 3.05 -7.31
N ARG A 226 -10.15 2.71 -6.02
CA ARG A 226 -10.73 3.53 -4.94
C ARG A 226 -9.91 4.81 -4.68
N ILE A 227 -8.60 4.80 -4.90
CA ILE A 227 -7.74 5.99 -4.86
C ILE A 227 -8.18 6.96 -5.96
N TYR A 228 -8.19 6.53 -7.22
CA TYR A 228 -8.49 7.41 -8.35
C TYR A 228 -9.97 7.84 -8.45
N ASN A 229 -10.89 7.11 -7.82
CA ASN A 229 -12.29 7.51 -7.68
C ASN A 229 -12.57 8.29 -6.38
N MET A 230 -11.54 8.72 -5.64
CA MET A 230 -11.64 9.49 -4.39
C MET A 230 -12.37 8.80 -3.22
N ILE A 231 -12.67 7.50 -3.32
CA ILE A 231 -13.46 6.79 -2.32
C ILE A 231 -12.72 6.67 -0.99
N ILE A 232 -11.40 6.45 -1.02
CA ILE A 232 -10.57 6.35 0.20
C ILE A 232 -10.48 7.69 0.95
N ILE A 233 -10.57 8.81 0.23
CA ILE A 233 -10.44 10.16 0.79
C ILE A 233 -11.68 10.54 1.60
N ILE A 234 -12.87 10.09 1.17
CA ILE A 234 -14.13 10.45 1.82
C ILE A 234 -14.43 9.41 2.91
N PRO A 235 -14.31 9.73 4.22
CA PRO A 235 -14.36 8.72 5.28
C PRO A 235 -15.65 7.90 5.26
N ILE A 236 -16.79 8.55 4.99
CA ILE A 236 -18.11 7.91 4.91
C ILE A 236 -18.13 6.90 3.74
N LEU A 237 -17.64 7.27 2.56
CA LEU A 237 -17.60 6.36 1.41
C LEU A 237 -16.58 5.23 1.60
N ASN A 238 -15.50 5.46 2.37
CA ASN A 238 -14.52 4.43 2.62
C ASN A 238 -15.07 3.30 3.52
N GLN A 239 -15.97 3.64 4.45
CA GLN A 239 -16.60 2.69 5.36
C GLN A 239 -17.78 1.92 4.73
N LEU A 240 -18.48 2.53 3.78
CA LEU A 240 -19.62 1.89 3.10
C LEU A 240 -19.16 0.71 2.22
N PRO A 241 -20.01 -0.32 2.04
CA PRO A 241 -19.70 -1.51 1.23
C PRO A 241 -19.80 -1.20 -0.28
N LEU A 242 -19.27 -0.06 -0.70
CA LEU A 242 -19.29 0.42 -2.08
C LEU A 242 -17.97 0.07 -2.78
N PHE A 243 -18.05 -0.11 -4.10
CA PHE A 243 -16.90 -0.14 -5.02
C PHE A 243 -15.71 -0.98 -4.52
N GLY A 244 -15.87 -2.30 -4.51
CA GLY A 244 -14.78 -3.22 -4.20
C GLY A 244 -14.46 -3.42 -2.72
N LYS A 245 -15.07 -2.65 -1.80
CA LYS A 245 -14.83 -2.78 -0.34
C LYS A 245 -15.02 -4.21 0.17
N ARG A 246 -16.10 -4.89 -0.23
CA ARG A 246 -16.35 -6.29 0.16
C ARG A 246 -15.26 -7.24 -0.32
N ARG A 247 -14.73 -7.03 -1.54
CA ARG A 247 -13.62 -7.84 -2.07
C ARG A 247 -12.35 -7.61 -1.25
N ILE A 248 -12.00 -6.36 -0.95
CA ILE A 248 -10.86 -6.02 -0.08
C ILE A 248 -11.02 -6.65 1.31
N ASP A 249 -12.21 -6.56 1.90
CA ASP A 249 -12.50 -7.14 3.21
C ASP A 249 -12.38 -8.67 3.20
N GLN A 250 -12.84 -9.32 2.13
CA GLN A 250 -12.70 -10.76 1.93
C GLN A 250 -11.22 -11.15 1.81
N CYS A 251 -10.44 -10.47 0.96
CA CYS A 251 -9.01 -10.68 0.83
C CYS A 251 -8.29 -10.54 2.19
N ARG A 252 -8.66 -9.53 2.98
CA ARG A 252 -8.12 -9.33 4.33
C ARG A 252 -8.46 -10.48 5.27
N GLN A 253 -9.70 -10.98 5.23
CA GLN A 253 -10.12 -12.12 6.05
C GLN A 253 -9.42 -13.41 5.64
N ASP A 254 -9.25 -13.66 4.35
CA ASP A 254 -8.61 -14.87 3.84
C ASP A 254 -7.13 -14.90 4.18
N MET A 255 -6.42 -13.76 4.01
CA MET A 255 -5.05 -13.61 4.49
C MET A 255 -4.94 -13.86 6.00
N LYS A 256 -5.88 -13.35 6.80
CA LYS A 256 -5.91 -13.59 8.25
C LYS A 256 -6.07 -15.08 8.58
N LYS A 257 -6.95 -15.80 7.87
CA LYS A 257 -7.14 -17.25 8.09
C LYS A 257 -5.88 -18.04 7.78
N ILE A 258 -5.25 -17.77 6.64
CA ILE A 258 -4.01 -18.44 6.22
C ILE A 258 -2.92 -18.23 7.26
N VAL A 259 -2.74 -17.00 7.73
CA VAL A 259 -1.76 -16.67 8.76
C VAL A 259 -2.02 -17.43 10.05
N LEU A 260 -3.27 -17.48 10.51
CA LEU A 260 -3.65 -18.21 11.71
C LEU A 260 -3.44 -19.72 11.55
N GLN A 261 -3.74 -20.28 10.38
CA GLN A 261 -3.45 -21.68 10.06
C GLN A 261 -1.95 -21.96 10.13
N MET A 262 -1.12 -21.11 9.52
CA MET A 262 0.34 -21.24 9.55
C MET A 262 0.92 -21.09 10.96
N ILE A 263 0.34 -20.20 11.78
CA ILE A 263 0.68 -20.08 13.21
C ILE A 263 0.41 -21.41 13.94
N ASN A 264 -0.75 -22.01 13.70
CA ASN A 264 -1.12 -23.27 14.35
C ASN A 264 -0.21 -24.41 13.89
N LEU A 265 0.06 -24.55 12.59
CA LEU A 265 0.98 -25.58 12.07
C LEU A 265 2.38 -25.46 12.70
N ARG A 266 2.88 -24.24 12.89
CA ARG A 266 4.17 -23.98 13.55
C ARG A 266 4.16 -24.34 15.03
N LYS A 267 3.08 -24.03 15.76
CA LYS A 267 2.94 -24.41 17.18
C LYS A 267 3.00 -25.93 17.38
N TYR A 268 2.45 -26.70 16.46
CA TYR A 268 2.46 -28.16 16.51
C TYR A 268 3.70 -28.79 15.85
N GLY A 269 4.68 -27.98 15.39
CA GLY A 269 5.90 -28.47 14.76
C GLY A 269 5.72 -29.08 13.36
N LEU A 270 4.54 -28.88 12.75
CA LEU A 270 4.14 -29.44 11.45
C LEU A 270 4.60 -28.59 10.25
N SER A 271 5.15 -27.40 10.49
CA SER A 271 5.75 -26.54 9.46
C SER A 271 7.02 -25.88 10.02
N ARG A 272 8.08 -25.83 9.20
CA ARG A 272 9.33 -25.10 9.51
C ARG A 272 9.54 -24.03 8.46
N ALA A 273 9.48 -22.76 8.87
CA ALA A 273 9.96 -21.68 8.01
C ALA A 273 11.47 -21.85 7.78
N THR A 274 11.94 -21.58 6.56
CA THR A 274 13.36 -21.62 6.20
C THR A 274 14.17 -20.61 7.00
N CYS A 275 13.54 -19.52 7.43
CA CYS A 275 14.12 -18.54 8.35
C CYS A 275 14.20 -19.13 9.76
N LYS A 276 15.42 -19.33 10.31
CA LYS A 276 15.61 -19.61 11.74
C LYS A 276 15.26 -18.37 12.55
N GLY A 277 13.97 -18.24 12.86
CA GLY A 277 13.49 -17.15 13.69
C GLY A 277 11.99 -17.19 13.86
N VAL A 278 11.57 -17.15 15.13
CA VAL A 278 10.20 -16.88 15.60
C VAL A 278 9.69 -15.49 15.13
N LEU A 279 10.37 -14.80 14.23
CA LEU A 279 10.18 -13.37 13.95
C LEU A 279 9.28 -13.08 12.74
N LEU A 280 9.07 -14.04 11.84
CA LEU A 280 8.00 -13.93 10.84
C LEU A 280 6.60 -13.91 11.50
N PHE A 281 6.53 -14.43 12.73
CA PHE A 281 5.41 -14.31 13.67
C PHE A 281 5.10 -12.84 14.03
N LEU A 282 6.12 -11.97 14.10
CA LEU A 282 6.01 -10.55 14.46
C LEU A 282 5.64 -9.66 13.28
N PHE A 283 6.09 -10.00 12.07
CA PHE A 283 5.68 -9.31 10.84
C PHE A 283 4.14 -9.32 10.68
N PHE A 284 3.49 -10.41 11.07
CA PHE A 284 2.03 -10.52 11.07
C PHE A 284 1.35 -10.04 12.36
N LEU A 285 1.95 -10.21 13.55
CA LEU A 285 1.38 -9.68 14.80
C LEU A 285 1.29 -8.14 14.79
N ILE A 286 2.26 -7.47 14.16
CA ILE A 286 2.28 -6.02 13.96
C ILE A 286 1.24 -5.57 12.91
N LEU A 287 0.78 -6.47 12.04
CA LEU A 287 -0.36 -6.23 11.13
C LEU A 287 -1.71 -6.62 11.72
N THR A 288 -1.75 -7.24 12.92
CA THR A 288 -2.96 -7.90 13.44
C THR A 288 -3.31 -7.53 14.88
N HIS A 289 -2.84 -6.41 15.43
CA HIS A 289 -3.55 -5.79 16.55
C HIS A 289 -4.87 -5.19 16.03
N PHE A 290 -5.86 -6.07 15.97
CA PHE A 290 -7.27 -5.77 15.73
C PHE A 290 -7.96 -5.76 17.09
N HIS A 291 -8.23 -4.56 17.62
CA HIS A 291 -9.35 -4.34 18.52
C HIS A 291 -10.51 -3.71 17.75
#